data_AF-A0A7W7PCJ3-F1
#
_entry.id   AF-A0A7W7PCJ3-F1
#
_cell.length_a   1.000
_cell.length_b   1.000
_cell.length_c   1.000
_cell.angle_alpha   90.00
_cell.angle_beta   90.00
_cell.angle_gamma   90.00
#
_symmetry.space_group_name_H-M   'P 1'
#
loop_
_entity.id
_entity.type
_entity.pdbx_description
1 polymer ?
#
loop_
_entity_poly.entity_id
_entity_poly.type
_entity_poly.pdbx_seq_one_letter_code
_entity_poly.pdbx_strand_id
1 'polypeptide(L)'
;MSRFQMLSDAQWELIAPMLPTRTGRAGRPFADARTMVEAIIYRYRCGIAWRDLPEVYGPWQTVWTWHRRLAEKGTWDTVLATLTAAADAEGLIDWSVSVDSTIARAHQHATNITRHTGGWIELQESA
;
A
#
# COMPACT_ATOMS: atom_id res chain seq x y z
N MET A 1 -13.43 -17.84 13.06
CA MET A 1 -12.24 -17.27 12.40
C MET A 1 -11.10 -17.24 13.40
N SER A 2 -9.94 -17.82 13.05
CA SER A 2 -8.75 -17.65 13.89
C SER A 2 -8.20 -16.22 13.70
N ARG A 3 -7.38 -15.73 14.63
CA ARG A 3 -6.72 -14.42 14.47
C ARG A 3 -5.79 -14.34 13.25
N PHE A 4 -5.49 -15.47 12.61
CA PHE A 4 -4.59 -15.58 11.48
C PHE A 4 -5.32 -15.75 10.14
N GLN A 5 -6.63 -15.98 10.18
CA GLN A 5 -7.46 -16.00 8.98
C GLN A 5 -7.92 -14.56 8.70
N MET A 6 -7.32 -13.93 7.69
CA MET A 6 -7.60 -12.53 7.36
C MET A 6 -8.80 -12.35 6.43
N LEU A 7 -9.14 -13.39 5.67
CA LEU A 7 -10.21 -13.35 4.66
C LEU A 7 -11.28 -14.39 4.96
N SER A 8 -12.53 -13.98 4.77
CA SER A 8 -13.64 -14.93 4.59
C SER A 8 -13.48 -15.68 3.26
N ASP A 9 -14.18 -16.80 3.12
CA ASP A 9 -14.14 -17.58 1.88
C ASP A 9 -14.71 -16.79 0.70
N ALA A 10 -15.79 -16.04 0.91
CA ALA A 10 -16.37 -15.17 -0.11
C ALA A 10 -15.39 -14.08 -0.59
N GLN A 11 -14.66 -13.44 0.34
CA GLN A 11 -13.63 -12.46 -0.05
C GLN A 11 -12.46 -13.12 -0.78
N TRP A 12 -12.09 -14.34 -0.39
CA TRP A 12 -11.04 -15.10 -1.06
C TRP A 12 -11.43 -15.45 -2.50
N GLU A 13 -12.69 -15.84 -2.74
CA GLU A 13 -13.20 -16.16 -4.08
C GLU A 13 -13.09 -14.99 -5.06
N LEU A 14 -13.20 -13.74 -4.59
CA LEU A 14 -13.01 -12.54 -5.41
C LEU A 14 -11.55 -12.34 -5.83
N ILE A 15 -10.59 -12.70 -4.97
CA ILE A 15 -9.15 -12.42 -5.18
C ILE A 15 -8.45 -13.58 -5.89
N ALA A 16 -8.82 -14.82 -5.55
CA ALA A 16 -8.14 -16.04 -6.01
C ALA A 16 -7.91 -16.12 -7.53
N PRO A 17 -8.86 -15.72 -8.40
CA PRO A 17 -8.68 -15.79 -9.86
C PRO A 17 -7.56 -14.90 -10.42
N MET A 18 -7.18 -13.84 -9.70
CA MET A 18 -6.16 -12.87 -10.14
C MET A 18 -4.75 -13.31 -9.75
N LEU A 19 -4.63 -14.26 -8.82
CA LEU A 19 -3.35 -14.73 -8.31
C LEU A 19 -2.74 -15.75 -9.27
N PRO A 20 -1.40 -15.82 -9.35
CA PRO A 20 -0.74 -16.79 -10.20
C PRO A 20 -1.12 -18.22 -9.81
N THR A 21 -1.71 -18.94 -10.75
CA THR A 21 -2.04 -20.36 -10.61
C THR A 21 -0.80 -21.23 -10.82
N ARG A 22 -0.76 -22.37 -10.14
CA ARG A 22 0.28 -23.39 -10.34
C ARG A 22 0.31 -23.82 -11.80
N THR A 23 1.42 -23.58 -12.48
CA THR A 23 1.58 -23.81 -13.92
C THR A 23 1.84 -25.27 -14.31
N GLY A 24 1.68 -26.23 -13.37
CA GLY A 24 1.88 -27.67 -13.60
C GLY A 24 3.33 -28.12 -13.85
N ARG A 25 4.31 -27.21 -13.91
CA ARG A 25 5.72 -27.54 -14.14
C ARG A 25 6.32 -28.28 -12.94
N ALA A 26 7.12 -29.32 -13.22
CA ALA A 26 7.89 -30.03 -12.21
C ALA A 26 8.92 -29.10 -11.55
N GLY A 27 8.86 -28.96 -10.23
CA GLY A 27 9.69 -28.05 -9.45
C GLY A 27 9.25 -27.94 -7.99
N ARG A 28 9.83 -26.98 -7.25
CA ARG A 28 9.44 -26.72 -5.85
C ARG A 28 7.93 -26.46 -5.77
N PRO A 29 7.21 -27.08 -4.80
CA PRO A 29 5.79 -26.87 -4.64
C PRO A 29 5.46 -25.37 -4.58
N PHE A 30 4.47 -24.96 -5.38
CA PHE A 30 3.95 -23.61 -5.32
C PHE A 30 3.37 -23.38 -3.92
N ALA A 31 3.77 -22.30 -3.26
CA ALA A 31 3.22 -21.97 -1.96
C ALA A 31 1.70 -21.80 -2.05
N ASP A 32 0.98 -22.17 -1.00
CA ASP A 32 -0.46 -21.94 -0.94
C ASP A 32 -0.75 -20.43 -1.06
N ALA A 33 -1.47 -20.05 -2.11
CA ALA A 33 -1.71 -18.65 -2.44
C ALA A 33 -2.53 -17.96 -1.35
N ARG A 34 -3.46 -18.68 -0.72
CA ARG A 34 -4.29 -18.12 0.35
C ARG A 34 -3.45 -17.78 1.56
N THR A 35 -2.66 -18.73 2.04
CA THR A 35 -1.72 -18.51 3.16
C THR A 35 -0.80 -17.32 2.89
N MET A 36 -0.26 -17.19 1.66
CA MET A 36 0.61 -16.08 1.30
C MET A 36 -0.11 -14.72 1.33
N VAL A 37 -1.33 -14.64 0.81
CA VAL A 37 -2.13 -13.40 0.84
C VAL A 37 -2.54 -13.05 2.27
N GLU A 38 -3.03 -14.02 3.05
CA GLU A 38 -3.40 -13.79 4.45
C GLU A 38 -2.22 -13.30 5.29
N ALA A 39 -1.02 -13.84 5.05
CA ALA A 39 0.21 -13.38 5.70
C ALA A 39 0.54 -11.91 5.37
N ILE A 40 0.40 -11.52 4.10
CA ILE A 40 0.64 -10.15 3.64
C ILE A 40 -0.37 -9.20 4.27
N ILE A 41 -1.66 -9.56 4.26
CA ILE A 41 -2.72 -8.76 4.88
C ILE A 41 -2.45 -8.61 6.38
N TYR A 42 -2.09 -9.69 7.07
CA TYR A 42 -1.76 -9.64 8.50
C TYR A 42 -0.61 -8.67 8.77
N ARG A 43 0.46 -8.72 7.99
CA ARG A 43 1.62 -7.82 8.13
C ARG A 43 1.26 -6.35 7.93
N TYR A 44 0.38 -6.02 6.99
CA TYR A 44 -0.07 -4.64 6.78
C TYR A 44 -1.05 -4.18 7.87
N ARG A 45 -2.00 -5.05 8.24
CA ARG A 45 -2.97 -4.79 9.31
C ARG A 45 -2.30 -4.54 10.66
N CYS A 46 -1.28 -5.30 10.99
CA CYS A 46 -0.57 -5.19 12.27
C CYS A 46 0.61 -4.20 12.24
N GLY A 47 1.02 -3.73 11.06
CA GLY A 47 2.16 -2.79 10.94
C GLY A 47 3.52 -3.37 11.36
N ILE A 48 3.68 -4.69 11.39
CA ILE A 48 4.88 -5.37 11.88
C ILE A 48 5.99 -5.47 10.82
N ALA A 49 7.23 -5.69 11.26
CA ALA A 49 8.32 -6.03 10.36
C ALA A 49 8.11 -7.42 9.75
N TRP A 50 8.65 -7.66 8.55
CA TRP A 50 8.54 -8.97 7.89
C TRP A 50 9.11 -10.12 8.74
N ARG A 51 10.19 -9.86 9.49
CA ARG A 51 10.84 -10.86 10.36
C ARG A 51 9.96 -11.31 11.53
N ASP A 52 8.97 -10.50 11.90
CA ASP A 52 8.07 -10.75 13.03
C ASP A 52 6.78 -11.44 12.59
N LEU A 53 6.69 -11.84 11.32
CA LEU A 53 5.54 -12.54 10.79
C LEU A 53 5.33 -13.86 11.55
N PRO A 54 4.10 -14.15 12.03
CA PRO A 54 3.81 -15.40 12.75
C PRO A 54 4.19 -16.65 11.95
N GLU A 55 4.80 -17.63 12.64
CA GLU A 55 5.30 -18.87 12.02
C GLU A 55 4.21 -19.70 11.33
N VAL A 56 2.94 -19.52 11.69
CA VAL A 56 1.78 -20.17 11.04
C VAL A 56 1.69 -19.87 9.55
N TYR A 57 2.26 -18.75 9.10
CA TYR A 57 2.31 -18.36 7.68
C TYR A 57 3.54 -18.92 6.94
N GLY A 58 4.43 -19.61 7.66
CA GLY A 58 5.69 -20.12 7.14
C GLY A 58 6.80 -19.07 7.06
N PRO A 59 7.89 -19.35 6.32
CA PRO A 59 9.07 -18.50 6.30
C PRO A 59 8.79 -17.13 5.67
N TRP A 60 9.03 -16.05 6.42
CA TRP A 60 8.76 -14.68 5.98
C TRP A 60 9.48 -14.30 4.68
N GLN A 61 10.67 -14.88 4.40
CA GLN A 61 11.39 -14.63 3.15
C GLN A 61 10.61 -15.11 1.93
N THR A 62 9.86 -16.21 2.07
CA THR A 62 9.00 -16.75 1.03
C THR A 62 7.83 -15.80 0.77
N VAL A 63 7.16 -15.36 1.83
CA VAL A 63 6.06 -14.40 1.77
C VAL A 63 6.51 -13.08 1.13
N TRP A 64 7.64 -12.53 1.59
CA TRP A 64 8.25 -11.33 1.02
C TRP A 64 8.57 -11.48 -0.47
N THR A 65 9.22 -12.58 -0.85
CA THR A 65 9.60 -12.83 -2.25
C THR A 65 8.36 -12.93 -3.13
N TRP A 66 7.31 -13.58 -2.65
CA TRP A 66 6.05 -13.71 -3.36
C TRP A 66 5.34 -12.36 -3.50
N HIS A 67 5.20 -11.61 -2.39
CA HIS A 67 4.67 -10.25 -2.38
C HIS A 67 5.39 -9.35 -3.39
N ARG A 68 6.72 -9.32 -3.36
CA ARG A 68 7.54 -8.49 -4.27
C ARG A 68 7.30 -8.86 -5.73
N ARG A 69 7.27 -10.15 -6.06
CA ARG A 69 7.02 -10.62 -7.44
C ARG A 69 5.63 -10.21 -7.95
N LEU A 70 4.61 -10.27 -7.09
CA LEU A 70 3.26 -9.82 -7.44
C LEU A 70 3.20 -8.31 -7.66
N ALA A 71 3.90 -7.54 -6.82
CA ALA A 71 4.01 -6.09 -6.98
C ALA A 71 4.72 -5.72 -8.29
N GLU A 72 5.85 -6.36 -8.60
CA GLU A 72 6.58 -6.14 -9.86
C GLU A 72 5.76 -6.51 -11.10
N LYS A 73 4.82 -7.44 -10.97
CA LYS A 73 3.91 -7.85 -12.04
C LYS A 73 2.65 -6.96 -12.14
N GLY A 74 2.42 -6.03 -11.21
CA GLY A 74 1.19 -5.23 -11.15
C GLY A 74 -0.05 -6.04 -10.74
N THR A 75 0.12 -7.22 -10.12
CA THR A 75 -1.01 -8.06 -9.69
C THR A 75 -1.81 -7.36 -8.59
N TRP A 76 -1.16 -6.63 -7.68
CA TRP A 76 -1.86 -5.88 -6.64
C TRP A 76 -2.72 -4.75 -7.21
N ASP A 77 -2.27 -4.09 -8.28
CA ASP A 77 -3.06 -3.06 -8.97
C ASP A 77 -4.31 -3.66 -9.61
N THR A 78 -4.19 -4.86 -10.19
CA THR A 78 -5.33 -5.60 -10.76
C THR A 78 -6.34 -6.00 -9.69
N VAL A 79 -5.84 -6.48 -8.54
CA VAL A 79 -6.67 -6.83 -7.37
C VAL A 79 -7.41 -5.60 -6.87
N LEU A 80 -6.71 -4.49 -6.66
CA LEU A 80 -7.30 -3.23 -6.20
C LEU A 80 -8.38 -2.76 -7.18
N ALA A 81 -8.07 -2.67 -8.48
CA ALA A 81 -9.01 -2.20 -9.49
C ALA A 81 -10.29 -3.04 -9.51
N THR A 82 -10.17 -4.37 -9.42
CA THR A 82 -11.33 -5.26 -9.48
C THR A 82 -12.18 -5.18 -8.21
N LEU A 83 -11.54 -5.16 -7.04
CA LEU A 83 -12.26 -5.02 -5.76
C LEU A 83 -12.95 -3.65 -5.65
N THR A 84 -12.30 -2.58 -6.10
CA THR A 84 -12.88 -1.24 -6.16
C THR A 84 -14.10 -1.21 -7.09
N ALA A 85 -14.00 -1.80 -8.29
CA ALA A 85 -15.12 -1.85 -9.22
C ALA A 85 -16.30 -2.67 -8.68
N ALA A 86 -16.04 -3.80 -8.01
CA ALA A 86 -17.08 -4.60 -7.38
C ALA A 86 -17.79 -3.84 -6.25
N ALA A 87 -17.01 -3.19 -5.38
CA ALA A 87 -17.56 -2.39 -4.29
C ALA A 87 -18.33 -1.16 -4.78
N ASP A 88 -17.88 -0.52 -5.86
CA ASP A 88 -18.60 0.58 -6.51
C ASP A 88 -19.95 0.13 -7.08
N ALA A 89 -19.99 -1.03 -7.77
CA ALA A 89 -21.22 -1.60 -8.31
C ALA A 89 -22.24 -1.96 -7.21
N GLU A 90 -21.77 -2.32 -6.01
CA GLU A 90 -22.60 -2.57 -4.83
C GLU A 90 -22.95 -1.29 -4.04
N GLY A 91 -22.45 -0.12 -4.45
CA GLY A 91 -22.68 1.15 -3.76
C GLY A 91 -21.97 1.25 -2.41
N LEU A 92 -20.91 0.48 -2.19
CA LEU A 92 -20.12 0.46 -0.95
C LEU A 92 -19.05 1.55 -0.92
N ILE A 93 -18.79 2.21 -2.05
CA ILE A 93 -17.79 3.29 -2.16
C ILE A 93 -18.51 4.63 -2.24
N ASP A 94 -18.17 5.52 -1.32
CA ASP A 94 -18.42 6.95 -1.46
C ASP A 94 -17.20 7.61 -2.11
N TRP A 95 -17.41 8.26 -3.26
CA TRP A 95 -16.37 8.96 -4.02
C TRP A 95 -16.16 10.41 -3.57
N SER A 96 -16.64 10.78 -2.37
CA SER A 96 -16.34 12.07 -1.78
C SER A 96 -14.83 12.23 -1.54
N VAL A 97 -14.23 13.22 -2.23
CA VAL A 97 -12.80 13.51 -2.11
C VAL A 97 -12.58 14.51 -0.98
N SER A 98 -11.86 14.10 0.05
CA SER A 98 -11.32 15.03 1.05
C SER A 98 -9.94 15.51 0.61
N VAL A 99 -9.79 16.82 0.42
CA VAL A 99 -8.50 17.45 0.14
C VAL A 99 -7.94 17.98 1.45
N ASP A 100 -6.82 17.44 1.89
CA ASP A 100 -6.02 18.02 2.97
C ASP A 100 -4.82 18.79 2.40
N SER A 101 -4.36 19.80 3.14
CA SER A 101 -3.14 20.53 2.80
C SER A 101 -2.26 20.59 4.04
N THR A 102 -1.00 20.23 3.91
CA THR A 102 0.00 20.40 4.97
C THR A 102 0.96 21.50 4.59
N ILE A 103 1.04 22.56 5.40
CA ILE A 103 2.04 23.63 5.25
C ILE A 103 3.21 23.34 6.20
N ALA A 104 4.32 22.86 5.65
CA ALA A 104 5.59 22.75 6.38
C ALA A 104 6.44 24.01 6.13
N ARG A 105 6.55 24.89 7.13
CA ARG A 105 7.47 26.04 7.04
C ARG A 105 8.91 25.56 7.12
N ALA A 106 9.70 25.88 6.09
CA ALA A 106 11.14 25.71 6.13
C ALA A 106 11.78 26.69 7.14
N HIS A 107 12.86 26.27 7.81
CA HIS A 107 13.68 27.16 8.62
C HIS A 107 14.26 28.29 7.74
N GLN A 108 14.46 29.49 8.28
CA GLN A 108 14.97 30.66 7.54
C GLN A 108 16.33 30.42 6.85
N HIS A 109 17.10 29.44 7.30
CA HIS A 109 18.38 29.04 6.68
C HIS A 109 18.25 27.95 5.61
N ALA A 110 17.07 27.35 5.45
CA ALA A 110 16.75 26.41 4.37
C ALA A 110 16.02 27.09 3.19
N THR A 111 15.57 28.34 3.36
CA THR A 111 15.03 29.15 2.27
C THR A 111 16.17 29.76 1.45
N ASN A 112 16.65 29.03 0.43
CA ASN A 112 17.71 29.52 -0.48
C ASN A 112 17.20 30.49 -1.55
N ILE A 113 16.13 31.23 -1.25
CA ILE A 113 15.63 32.27 -2.14
C ILE A 113 16.53 33.49 -1.97
N THR A 114 17.26 33.86 -3.02
CA THR A 114 18.01 35.11 -3.05
C THR A 114 17.02 36.25 -2.89
N ARG A 115 17.05 36.94 -1.74
CA ARG A 115 16.28 38.17 -1.57
C ARG A 115 16.95 39.26 -2.41
N HIS A 116 16.23 39.84 -3.36
CA HIS A 116 16.61 41.13 -3.94
C HIS A 116 16.39 42.23 -2.89
N THR A 117 17.22 42.23 -1.85
CA THR A 117 17.31 43.37 -0.93
C THR A 117 18.13 44.45 -1.62
N GLY A 118 17.44 45.47 -2.13
CA GLY A 118 18.01 46.58 -2.89
C GLY A 118 16.94 47.53 -3.44
N GLY A 119 15.88 47.78 -2.66
CA GLY A 119 14.94 48.84 -2.98
C GLY A 119 15.59 50.20 -2.70
N TRP A 120 15.69 51.06 -3.71
CA TRP A 120 16.35 52.37 -3.64
C TRP A 120 15.51 53.46 -2.95
N ILE A 121 14.35 53.11 -2.39
CA ILE A 121 13.37 54.07 -1.89
C ILE A 121 13.28 53.92 -0.36
N GLU A 122 14.02 54.77 0.35
CA GLU A 122 13.73 55.07 1.75
C GLU A 122 12.43 55.90 1.78
N LEU A 123 11.31 55.27 2.17
CA LEU A 123 10.12 56.01 2.58
C LEU A 123 10.34 56.51 4.01
N GLN A 124 11.11 57.60 4.14
CA GLN A 124 11.03 58.50 5.28
C GLN A 124 10.04 59.61 4.92
N GLU A 125 8.76 59.38 5.18
CA GLU A 125 7.85 60.49 5.46
C GLU A 125 7.19 60.25 6.81
N SER A 126 7.72 60.95 7.81
CA SER A 126 7.03 61.25 9.05
C SER A 126 6.10 62.45 8.79
N ALA A 127 4.83 62.32 9.16
CA ALA A 127 3.92 63.44 9.41
C ALA A 127 3.56 63.45 10.90
#